data_AF-A0A3N6ZVS3-F1
#
_entry.id   AF-A0A3N6ZVS3-F1
#
_cell.length_a   1.000
_cell.length_b   1.000
_cell.length_c   1.000
_cell.angle_alpha   90.00
_cell.angle_beta   90.00
_cell.angle_gamma   90.00
#
_symmetry.space_group_name_H-M   'P 1'
#
loop_
_entity.id
_entity.type
_entity.pdbx_description
1 polymer ?
#
loop_
_entity_poly.entity_id
_entity_poly.type
_entity_poly.pdbx_seq_one_letter_code
_entity_poly.pdbx_strand_id
1 'polypeptide(L)'
;MKRILYSLLFALSAVTAQAQQTTEAFLNDVAIHASTNFLSIAGAKTGTSADGTDTYYQAKLKPPIGTAHIAANKSLEGFFTWIIPLSKAKQAAADATLLMKNIVAQDSINYYVEDDTDEKGNKAIILYEDDGFEGAPVLSVLNSIDKANASNSQCIITMYGTGPLGEGYLTQDYTTDLNTIVKHATNGFKDIIGREIKTVDAITYFGSKLYPKAGEVTIGVEKSSASRWLAWKTPLALSKKLQADAEAYIKSQYADNPFYEVKTTEDAAKGMKITSVTVLNYPVFEIATIKSAKDLSPDANQFLIMVYETSTPK
;
A
#
# COMPACT_ATOMS: atom_id res chain seq x y z
N MET A 1 47.43 -17.06 -46.50
CA MET A 1 47.69 -15.91 -45.59
C MET A 1 46.35 -15.43 -45.07
N LYS A 2 46.03 -15.67 -43.79
CA LYS A 2 46.00 -14.64 -42.71
C LYS A 2 44.97 -13.52 -42.99
N ARG A 3 43.83 -13.55 -42.28
CA ARG A 3 43.44 -12.59 -41.18
C ARG A 3 42.99 -11.21 -41.69
N ILE A 4 42.00 -10.46 -41.19
CA ILE A 4 40.93 -10.55 -40.17
C ILE A 4 40.23 -9.14 -40.24
N LEU A 5 38.94 -9.04 -39.84
CA LEU A 5 38.26 -7.90 -39.15
C LEU A 5 37.46 -6.77 -39.84
N TYR A 6 36.25 -6.60 -39.26
CA TYR A 6 35.32 -5.46 -39.10
C TYR A 6 34.56 -4.97 -40.34
N SER A 7 33.23 -5.15 -40.42
CA SER A 7 32.30 -4.49 -39.50
C SER A 7 30.96 -5.23 -39.38
N LEU A 8 30.69 -5.73 -38.18
CA LEU A 8 29.41 -6.20 -37.69
C LEU A 8 29.06 -5.29 -36.49
N LEU A 9 28.46 -4.13 -36.76
CA LEU A 9 28.06 -3.07 -35.81
C LEU A 9 27.05 -2.21 -36.61
N PHE A 10 25.78 -1.97 -36.30
CA PHE A 10 24.93 -2.14 -35.14
C PHE A 10 23.54 -2.52 -35.66
N ALA A 11 23.17 -3.79 -35.57
CA ALA A 11 21.78 -4.23 -35.56
C ALA A 11 21.57 -4.96 -34.23
N LEU A 12 21.70 -4.21 -33.14
CA LEU A 12 21.26 -4.64 -31.81
C LEU A 12 20.03 -3.81 -31.51
N SER A 13 18.89 -4.43 -31.80
CA SER A 13 17.64 -4.29 -31.06
C SER A 13 17.83 -3.53 -29.74
N ALA A 14 17.22 -2.35 -29.65
CA ALA A 14 16.89 -1.73 -28.39
C ALA A 14 15.87 -2.64 -27.69
N VAL A 15 16.35 -3.71 -27.07
CA VAL A 15 15.67 -4.29 -25.91
C VAL A 15 15.79 -3.18 -24.88
N THR A 16 14.73 -2.41 -24.71
CA THR A 16 14.58 -1.58 -23.53
C THR A 16 14.70 -2.52 -22.35
N ALA A 17 15.86 -2.52 -21.69
CA ALA A 17 16.03 -3.16 -20.40
C ALA A 17 15.02 -2.47 -19.48
N GLN A 18 13.87 -3.10 -19.30
CA GLN A 18 12.88 -2.68 -18.31
C GLN A 18 13.63 -2.72 -16.98
N ALA A 19 13.81 -1.56 -16.35
CA ALA A 19 14.51 -1.49 -15.07
C ALA A 19 13.83 -2.48 -14.12
N GLN A 20 14.60 -3.47 -13.65
CA GLN A 20 14.09 -4.52 -12.80
C GLN A 20 13.60 -3.88 -11.50
N GLN A 21 12.31 -4.05 -11.18
CA GLN A 21 11.68 -3.53 -9.98
C GLN A 21 12.49 -3.97 -8.75
N THR A 22 12.68 -3.07 -7.78
CA THR A 22 13.36 -3.42 -6.52
C THR A 22 12.51 -4.43 -5.74
N THR A 23 13.15 -5.22 -4.88
CA THR A 23 12.48 -6.22 -4.05
C THR A 23 11.47 -5.57 -3.09
N GLU A 24 11.81 -4.42 -2.51
CA GLU A 24 10.91 -3.57 -1.72
C GLU A 24 9.67 -3.12 -2.51
N ALA A 25 9.86 -2.53 -3.70
CA ALA A 25 8.75 -2.06 -4.52
C ALA A 25 7.84 -3.22 -4.94
N PHE A 26 8.41 -4.40 -5.17
CA PHE A 26 7.63 -5.60 -5.48
C PHE A 26 6.79 -6.08 -4.29
N LEU A 27 7.36 -6.11 -3.08
CA LEU A 27 6.63 -6.51 -1.86
C LEU A 27 5.47 -5.55 -1.56
N ASN A 28 5.69 -4.24 -1.75
CA ASN A 28 4.63 -3.25 -1.59
C ASN A 28 3.51 -3.43 -2.63
N ASP A 29 3.86 -3.75 -3.88
CA ASP A 29 2.90 -4.05 -4.94
C ASP A 29 2.06 -5.30 -4.62
N VAL A 30 2.69 -6.35 -4.08
CA VAL A 30 1.98 -7.55 -3.59
C VAL A 30 1.06 -7.22 -2.42
N ALA A 31 1.51 -6.41 -1.45
CA ALA A 31 0.76 -6.06 -0.23
C ALA A 31 -0.60 -5.42 -0.52
N ILE A 32 -0.67 -4.61 -1.57
CA ILE A 32 -1.90 -4.01 -2.06
C ILE A 32 -2.99 -5.07 -2.34
N HIS A 33 -2.60 -6.26 -2.79
CA HIS A 33 -3.54 -7.29 -3.24
C HIS A 33 -3.95 -8.27 -2.14
N ALA A 34 -3.27 -8.29 -0.98
CA ALA A 34 -3.58 -9.18 0.15
C ALA A 34 -5.04 -9.05 0.59
N SER A 35 -5.49 -7.81 0.55
CA SER A 35 -6.82 -7.32 0.79
C SER A 35 -7.95 -7.88 -0.09
N THR A 36 -7.59 -8.45 -1.24
CA THR A 36 -8.49 -9.14 -2.19
C THR A 36 -8.17 -10.63 -2.29
N ASN A 37 -7.49 -11.16 -1.28
CA ASN A 37 -7.01 -12.53 -1.23
C ASN A 37 -6.15 -12.88 -2.45
N PHE A 38 -5.48 -11.86 -3.00
CA PHE A 38 -4.67 -11.92 -4.22
C PHE A 38 -5.41 -12.41 -5.49
N LEU A 39 -6.73 -12.63 -5.45
CA LEU A 39 -7.48 -13.17 -6.58
C LEU A 39 -7.47 -12.22 -7.79
N SER A 40 -7.36 -10.92 -7.55
CA SER A 40 -7.19 -9.90 -8.60
C SER A 40 -5.94 -10.14 -9.46
N ILE A 41 -4.87 -10.64 -8.85
CA ILE A 41 -3.60 -10.98 -9.49
C ILE A 41 -3.40 -12.48 -9.73
N ALA A 42 -4.42 -13.30 -9.45
CA ALA A 42 -4.44 -14.71 -9.83
C ALA A 42 -4.61 -14.85 -11.34
N GLY A 43 -3.71 -15.62 -11.96
CA GLY A 43 -3.68 -15.98 -13.37
C GLY A 43 -4.37 -17.32 -13.63
N ALA A 44 -3.80 -18.10 -14.56
CA ALA A 44 -4.32 -19.43 -14.87
C ALA A 44 -4.18 -20.38 -13.67
N LYS A 45 -5.21 -21.19 -13.44
CA LYS A 45 -5.16 -22.31 -12.48
C LYS A 45 -4.07 -23.28 -12.91
N THR A 46 -3.17 -23.60 -11.98
CA THR A 46 -2.06 -24.54 -12.18
C THR A 46 -2.31 -25.90 -11.54
N GLY A 47 -3.20 -25.97 -10.54
CA GLY A 47 -3.49 -27.23 -9.86
C GLY A 47 -4.41 -27.05 -8.67
N THR A 48 -4.55 -28.13 -7.91
CA THR A 48 -5.29 -28.20 -6.65
C THR A 48 -4.49 -29.11 -5.70
N SER A 49 -4.55 -28.86 -4.39
CA SER A 49 -3.94 -29.72 -3.38
C SER A 49 -4.52 -31.12 -3.40
N ALA A 50 -3.79 -32.10 -2.86
CA ALA A 50 -4.17 -33.52 -2.91
C ALA A 50 -5.48 -33.84 -2.17
N ASP A 51 -5.76 -33.10 -1.10
CA ASP A 51 -7.00 -33.13 -0.30
C ASP A 51 -8.09 -32.19 -0.85
N GLY A 52 -7.80 -31.48 -1.94
CA GLY A 52 -8.73 -30.58 -2.61
C GLY A 52 -9.02 -29.28 -1.86
N THR A 53 -8.28 -28.98 -0.78
CA THR A 53 -8.47 -27.80 0.07
C THR A 53 -8.04 -26.50 -0.59
N ASP A 54 -6.93 -26.53 -1.34
CA ASP A 54 -6.36 -25.36 -1.97
C ASP A 54 -6.37 -25.46 -3.49
N THR A 55 -6.68 -24.35 -4.16
CA THR A 55 -6.48 -24.18 -5.60
C THR A 55 -5.29 -23.27 -5.85
N TYR A 56 -4.39 -23.70 -6.74
CA TYR A 56 -3.18 -22.96 -7.08
C TYR A 56 -3.32 -22.24 -8.41
N TYR A 57 -2.76 -21.05 -8.49
CA TYR A 57 -2.75 -20.17 -9.64
C TYR A 57 -1.36 -19.64 -9.91
N GLN A 58 -1.05 -19.39 -11.18
CA GLN A 58 0.10 -18.56 -11.52
C GLN A 58 -0.14 -17.12 -11.06
N ALA A 59 0.85 -16.49 -10.43
CA ALA A 59 0.79 -15.05 -10.18
C ALA A 59 0.96 -14.26 -11.48
N LYS A 60 0.08 -13.27 -11.69
CA LYS A 60 0.23 -12.26 -12.77
C LYS A 60 1.42 -11.34 -12.50
N LEU A 61 1.61 -10.94 -11.24
CA LEU A 61 2.80 -10.21 -10.81
C LEU A 61 4.04 -11.08 -10.93
N LYS A 62 5.09 -10.54 -11.56
CA LYS A 62 6.34 -11.26 -11.79
C LYS A 62 7.41 -10.73 -10.83
N PRO A 63 7.90 -11.57 -9.90
CA PRO A 63 8.94 -11.12 -9.00
C PRO A 63 10.24 -10.82 -9.74
N PRO A 64 11.07 -9.91 -9.23
CA PRO A 64 12.36 -9.62 -9.84
C PRO A 64 13.31 -10.83 -9.78
N ILE A 65 13.14 -11.74 -8.82
CA ILE A 65 13.95 -12.95 -8.69
C ILE A 65 13.06 -14.12 -8.28
N GLY A 66 13.42 -15.35 -8.65
CA GLY A 66 12.66 -16.53 -8.23
C GLY A 66 11.27 -16.64 -8.91
N THR A 67 10.32 -17.26 -8.21
CA THR A 67 8.99 -17.58 -8.74
C THR A 67 7.91 -17.25 -7.73
N ALA A 68 6.74 -16.83 -8.21
CA ALA A 68 5.60 -16.54 -7.37
C ALA A 68 4.36 -17.34 -7.79
N HIS A 69 3.55 -17.72 -6.81
CA HIS A 69 2.26 -18.38 -7.01
C HIS A 69 1.25 -17.85 -6.00
N ILE A 70 -0.02 -18.08 -6.31
CA ILE A 70 -1.14 -17.77 -5.42
C ILE A 70 -1.87 -19.07 -5.13
N ALA A 71 -2.10 -19.34 -3.86
CA ALA A 71 -3.01 -20.39 -3.41
C ALA A 71 -4.29 -19.73 -2.91
N ALA A 72 -5.43 -20.37 -3.09
CA ALA A 72 -6.69 -19.97 -2.47
C ALA A 72 -7.41 -21.20 -1.91
N ASN A 73 -7.82 -21.14 -0.65
CA ASN A 73 -8.51 -22.25 -0.02
C ASN A 73 -10.01 -22.27 -0.40
N LYS A 74 -10.75 -23.28 0.09
CA LYS A 74 -12.20 -23.41 -0.16
C LYS A 74 -13.04 -22.22 0.34
N SER A 75 -12.55 -21.50 1.33
CA SER A 75 -13.16 -20.27 1.87
C SER A 75 -12.73 -19.01 1.12
N LEU A 76 -11.96 -19.18 0.03
CA LEU A 76 -11.37 -18.11 -0.79
C LEU A 76 -10.34 -17.23 -0.06
N GLU A 77 -9.80 -17.68 1.07
CA GLU A 77 -8.64 -17.05 1.68
C GLU A 77 -7.43 -17.37 0.80
N GLY A 78 -6.71 -16.32 0.41
CA GLY A 78 -5.66 -16.42 -0.59
C GLY A 78 -4.31 -16.16 0.01
N PHE A 79 -3.26 -16.81 -0.50
CA PHE A 79 -1.90 -16.60 -0.03
C PHE A 79 -1.02 -16.34 -1.24
N PHE A 80 -0.22 -15.28 -1.18
CA PHE A 80 0.81 -15.03 -2.16
C PHE A 80 2.12 -15.60 -1.64
N THR A 81 2.74 -16.50 -2.41
CA THR A 81 3.99 -17.13 -2.01
C THR A 81 5.07 -16.85 -3.05
N TRP A 82 6.16 -16.24 -2.57
CA TRP A 82 7.33 -15.92 -3.35
C TRP A 82 8.50 -16.82 -2.94
N ILE A 83 8.94 -17.67 -3.87
CA ILE A 83 10.05 -18.61 -3.66
C ILE A 83 11.30 -18.07 -4.36
N ILE A 84 12.37 -17.91 -3.61
CA ILE A 84 13.64 -17.33 -4.05
C ILE A 84 14.78 -18.30 -3.72
N PRO A 85 15.70 -18.60 -4.65
CA PRO A 85 16.92 -19.30 -4.29
C PRO A 85 17.66 -18.56 -3.17
N LEU A 86 18.03 -19.23 -2.09
CA LEU A 86 18.55 -18.58 -0.88
C LEU A 86 19.79 -17.71 -1.17
N SER A 87 20.62 -18.12 -2.13
CA SER A 87 21.79 -17.37 -2.62
C SER A 87 21.48 -15.98 -3.20
N LYS A 88 20.22 -15.71 -3.56
CA LYS A 88 19.75 -14.43 -4.12
C LYS A 88 18.79 -13.68 -3.19
N ALA A 89 18.40 -14.27 -2.06
CA ALA A 89 17.28 -13.79 -1.25
C ALA A 89 17.63 -12.70 -0.25
N LYS A 90 18.91 -12.37 -0.06
CA LYS A 90 19.38 -11.48 1.02
C LYS A 90 18.60 -10.16 1.09
N GLN A 91 18.43 -9.47 -0.04
CA GLN A 91 17.72 -8.18 -0.06
C GLN A 91 16.21 -8.36 0.11
N ALA A 92 15.59 -9.31 -0.59
CA ALA A 92 14.15 -9.56 -0.47
C ALA A 92 13.73 -9.93 0.96
N ALA A 93 14.53 -10.76 1.65
CA ALA A 93 14.30 -11.08 3.05
C ALA A 93 14.42 -9.84 3.95
N ALA A 94 15.45 -9.01 3.74
CA ALA A 94 15.65 -7.78 4.51
C ALA A 94 14.49 -6.78 4.31
N ASP A 95 14.02 -6.61 3.08
CA ASP A 95 12.91 -5.71 2.76
C ASP A 95 11.58 -6.21 3.36
N ALA A 96 11.33 -7.52 3.30
CA ALA A 96 10.15 -8.11 3.94
C ALA A 96 10.20 -7.96 5.47
N THR A 97 11.34 -8.22 6.10
CA THR A 97 11.50 -7.98 7.55
C THR A 97 11.34 -6.49 7.89
N LEU A 98 11.80 -5.57 7.04
CA LEU A 98 11.60 -4.13 7.24
C LEU A 98 10.11 -3.76 7.17
N LEU A 99 9.37 -4.30 6.19
CA LEU A 99 7.93 -4.11 6.10
C LEU A 99 7.21 -4.59 7.37
N MET A 100 7.56 -5.77 7.90
CA MET A 100 7.00 -6.26 9.17
C MET A 100 7.25 -5.30 10.32
N LYS A 101 8.50 -4.81 10.45
CA LYS A 101 8.88 -3.85 11.50
C LYS A 101 8.12 -2.54 11.40
N ASN A 102 7.88 -2.06 10.18
CA ASN A 102 7.11 -0.85 9.95
C ASN A 102 5.65 -1.03 10.38
N ILE A 103 5.04 -2.19 10.07
CA ILE A 103 3.67 -2.51 10.50
C ILE A 103 3.58 -2.53 12.03
N VAL A 104 4.48 -3.23 12.72
CA VAL A 104 4.51 -3.25 14.19
C VAL A 104 4.75 -1.85 14.78
N ALA A 105 5.59 -1.03 14.15
CA ALA A 105 5.84 0.33 14.62
C ALA A 105 4.61 1.25 14.45
N GLN A 106 3.76 0.99 13.46
CA GLN A 106 2.52 1.71 13.22
C GLN A 106 1.41 1.26 14.17
N ASP A 107 1.34 -0.04 14.47
CA ASP A 107 0.31 -0.62 15.34
C ASP A 107 0.87 -1.77 16.19
N SER A 108 1.56 -1.39 17.26
CA SER A 108 2.18 -2.34 18.19
C SER A 108 1.18 -3.01 19.15
N ILE A 109 -0.10 -2.64 19.08
CA ILE A 109 -1.15 -3.23 19.91
C ILE A 109 -1.69 -4.47 19.21
N ASN A 110 -1.91 -4.38 17.90
CA ASN A 110 -2.53 -5.44 17.11
C ASN A 110 -1.52 -6.26 16.30
N TYR A 111 -0.22 -5.92 16.31
CA TYR A 111 0.78 -6.69 15.57
C TYR A 111 2.05 -6.93 16.36
N TYR A 112 2.60 -8.13 16.20
CA TYR A 112 3.91 -8.51 16.74
C TYR A 112 4.68 -9.40 15.76
N VAL A 113 6.00 -9.44 15.93
CA VAL A 113 6.89 -10.30 15.15
C VAL A 113 7.48 -11.37 16.06
N GLU A 114 7.50 -12.59 15.56
CA GLU A 114 8.13 -13.75 16.19
C GLU A 114 9.24 -14.30 15.28
N ASP A 115 10.36 -14.66 15.91
CA ASP A 115 11.44 -15.39 15.28
C ASP A 115 11.36 -16.87 15.70
N ASP A 116 11.29 -17.79 14.74
CA ASP A 116 11.26 -19.22 14.98
C ASP A 116 12.43 -19.93 14.28
N THR A 117 12.95 -21.00 14.86
CA THR A 117 13.97 -21.85 14.27
C THR A 117 13.68 -23.31 14.59
N ASP A 118 13.45 -24.10 13.55
CA ASP A 118 13.15 -25.51 13.71
C ASP A 118 14.40 -26.37 13.96
N GLU A 119 14.21 -27.62 14.37
CA GLU A 119 15.29 -28.59 14.62
C GLU A 119 16.16 -28.88 13.39
N LYS A 120 15.64 -28.59 12.18
CA LYS A 120 16.37 -28.76 10.92
C LYS A 120 17.26 -27.55 10.63
N GLY A 121 17.11 -26.46 11.39
CA GLY A 121 17.85 -25.21 11.25
C GLY A 121 17.22 -24.23 10.26
N ASN A 122 15.97 -24.49 9.82
CA ASN A 122 15.19 -23.53 9.06
C ASN A 122 14.83 -22.36 9.97
N LYS A 123 14.88 -21.15 9.44
CA LYS A 123 14.60 -19.93 10.21
C LYS A 123 13.38 -19.23 9.64
N ALA A 124 12.41 -18.93 10.48
CA ALA A 124 11.25 -18.16 10.12
C ALA A 124 11.22 -16.84 10.91
N ILE A 125 10.78 -15.78 10.24
CA ILE A 125 10.34 -14.54 10.87
C ILE A 125 8.90 -14.36 10.46
N ILE A 126 7.98 -14.23 11.40
CA ILE A 126 6.55 -14.18 11.14
C ILE A 126 5.95 -12.96 11.82
N LEU A 127 5.23 -12.16 11.05
CA LEU A 127 4.36 -11.10 11.53
C LEU A 127 2.98 -11.69 11.78
N TYR A 128 2.48 -11.50 12.99
CA TYR A 128 1.13 -11.90 13.40
C TYR A 128 0.27 -10.68 13.67
N GLU A 129 -1.03 -10.83 13.40
CA GLU A 129 -2.08 -9.98 13.95
C GLU A 129 -2.56 -10.57 15.28
N ASP A 130 -2.49 -9.81 16.36
CA ASP A 130 -2.96 -10.19 17.70
C ASP A 130 -4.45 -9.89 17.82
N ASP A 131 -5.27 -10.94 17.76
CA ASP A 131 -6.73 -10.90 17.95
C ASP A 131 -7.16 -11.41 19.34
N GLY A 132 -6.20 -11.63 20.25
CA GLY A 132 -6.44 -11.96 21.64
C GLY A 132 -6.60 -13.44 21.97
N PHE A 133 -6.50 -14.39 21.02
CA PHE A 133 -6.51 -15.82 21.35
C PHE A 133 -5.54 -16.72 20.55
N GLU A 134 -5.31 -16.50 19.24
CA GLU A 134 -4.25 -17.18 18.46
C GLU A 134 -3.87 -16.29 17.26
N GLY A 135 -2.69 -15.66 17.29
CA GLY A 135 -2.33 -14.67 16.27
C GLY A 135 -2.36 -15.24 14.84
N ALA A 136 -3.06 -14.57 13.92
CA ALA A 136 -3.13 -14.97 12.53
C ALA A 136 -1.90 -14.47 11.76
N PRO A 137 -1.19 -15.31 10.98
CA PRO A 137 -0.01 -14.86 10.25
C PRO A 137 -0.41 -13.90 9.13
N VAL A 138 0.29 -12.78 9.03
CA VAL A 138 0.06 -11.72 8.02
C VAL A 138 1.12 -11.76 6.94
N LEU A 139 2.38 -11.91 7.35
CA LEU A 139 3.55 -11.97 6.49
C LEU A 139 4.59 -12.88 7.14
N SER A 140 5.25 -13.73 6.36
CA SER A 140 6.35 -14.56 6.84
C SER A 140 7.53 -14.56 5.88
N VAL A 141 8.72 -14.73 6.44
CA VAL A 141 9.98 -14.97 5.74
C VAL A 141 10.56 -16.27 6.28
N LEU A 142 10.55 -17.33 5.48
CA LEU A 142 11.08 -18.64 5.83
C LEU A 142 12.34 -18.95 5.00
N ASN A 143 13.47 -19.11 5.66
CA ASN A 143 14.68 -19.66 5.06
C ASN A 143 14.70 -21.19 5.27
N SER A 144 14.36 -21.92 4.20
CA SER A 144 14.47 -23.38 4.14
C SER A 144 15.87 -23.78 3.71
N ILE A 145 16.56 -24.55 4.56
CA ILE A 145 17.95 -24.96 4.39
C ILE A 145 18.02 -26.45 4.04
N ASP A 146 18.48 -26.75 2.84
CA ASP A 146 18.87 -28.11 2.45
C ASP A 146 20.33 -28.35 2.84
N LYS A 147 20.54 -29.14 3.90
CA LYS A 147 21.88 -29.52 4.41
C LYS A 147 22.64 -30.45 3.47
N ALA A 148 21.96 -31.19 2.60
CA ALA A 148 22.58 -32.08 1.64
C ALA A 148 23.02 -31.33 0.38
N ASN A 149 22.28 -30.30 -0.01
CA ASN A 149 22.61 -29.48 -1.17
C ASN A 149 22.17 -28.02 -0.99
N ALA A 150 23.13 -27.14 -0.68
CA ALA A 150 22.87 -25.71 -0.46
C ALA A 150 22.26 -24.99 -1.68
N SER A 151 22.37 -25.52 -2.90
CA SER A 151 21.73 -24.94 -4.09
C SER A 151 20.21 -25.15 -4.12
N ASN A 152 19.69 -26.11 -3.35
CA ASN A 152 18.27 -26.35 -3.17
C ASN A 152 17.65 -25.49 -2.07
N SER A 153 18.46 -24.83 -1.24
CA SER A 153 17.98 -23.96 -0.18
C SER A 153 17.23 -22.74 -0.74
N GLN A 154 16.14 -22.36 -0.09
CA GLN A 154 15.21 -21.34 -0.56
C GLN A 154 14.83 -20.37 0.55
N CYS A 155 14.56 -19.13 0.18
CA CYS A 155 13.79 -18.20 0.98
C CYS A 155 12.36 -18.15 0.41
N ILE A 156 11.38 -18.33 1.29
CA ILE A 156 9.97 -18.36 0.96
C ILE A 156 9.34 -17.19 1.71
N ILE A 157 8.86 -16.19 0.98
CA ILE A 157 8.12 -15.07 1.53
C ILE A 157 6.64 -15.32 1.27
N THR A 158 5.84 -15.43 2.32
CA THR A 158 4.40 -15.67 2.19
C THR A 158 3.63 -14.51 2.79
N MET A 159 2.70 -13.95 2.03
CA MET A 159 1.76 -12.95 2.51
C MET A 159 0.36 -13.53 2.49
N TYR A 160 -0.35 -13.35 3.60
CA TYR A 160 -1.64 -13.97 3.83
C TYR A 160 -2.76 -12.99 3.52
N GLY A 161 -3.73 -13.46 2.75
CA GLY A 161 -4.90 -12.75 2.27
C GLY A 161 -5.95 -12.74 3.37
N THR A 162 -5.60 -12.01 4.41
CA THR A 162 -6.36 -11.64 5.60
C THR A 162 -5.66 -10.52 6.36
N GLY A 163 -4.44 -10.09 5.95
CA GLY A 163 -3.75 -8.94 6.54
C GLY A 163 -4.63 -7.67 6.55
N PRO A 164 -4.21 -6.58 7.24
CA PRO A 164 -4.99 -5.42 7.77
C PRO A 164 -6.06 -4.74 6.91
N LEU A 165 -6.29 -5.21 5.69
CA LEU A 165 -7.03 -4.66 4.59
C LEU A 165 -8.14 -5.64 4.12
N GLY A 166 -8.93 -6.28 4.98
CA GLY A 166 -10.03 -7.18 4.53
C GLY A 166 -11.10 -6.50 3.63
N GLU A 167 -11.92 -7.25 2.87
CA GLU A 167 -12.88 -6.77 1.84
C GLU A 167 -13.71 -5.51 2.17
N GLY A 168 -13.92 -5.23 3.45
CA GLY A 168 -14.62 -4.06 3.96
C GLY A 168 -14.21 -2.76 3.26
N TYR A 169 -12.92 -2.52 2.99
CA TYR A 169 -12.49 -1.23 2.41
C TYR A 169 -12.83 -1.06 0.91
N LEU A 170 -13.02 -2.14 0.13
CA LEU A 170 -13.38 -2.05 -1.30
C LEU A 170 -14.88 -1.84 -1.54
N THR A 171 -15.71 -2.34 -0.63
CA THR A 171 -17.17 -2.25 -0.72
C THR A 171 -17.76 -1.26 0.27
N GLN A 172 -16.94 -0.71 1.18
CA GLN A 172 -17.36 0.30 2.14
C GLN A 172 -17.85 1.55 1.41
N ASP A 173 -18.96 2.06 1.93
CA ASP A 173 -19.39 3.41 1.66
C ASP A 173 -18.59 4.37 2.55
N TYR A 174 -17.65 5.08 1.95
CA TYR A 174 -16.84 6.08 2.63
C TYR A 174 -17.57 7.41 2.83
N THR A 175 -18.79 7.57 2.30
CA THR A 175 -19.58 8.79 2.45
C THR A 175 -19.83 9.12 3.93
N THR A 176 -20.00 8.12 4.79
CA THR A 176 -20.16 8.31 6.23
C THR A 176 -18.89 8.85 6.89
N ASP A 177 -17.72 8.36 6.47
CA ASP A 177 -16.43 8.83 6.97
C ASP A 177 -16.17 10.27 6.51
N LEU A 178 -16.46 10.57 5.23
CA LEU A 178 -16.35 11.92 4.68
C LEU A 178 -17.25 12.92 5.42
N ASN A 179 -18.52 12.56 5.66
CA ASN A 179 -19.44 13.36 6.47
C ASN A 179 -18.91 13.61 7.89
N THR A 180 -18.33 12.58 8.50
CA THR A 180 -17.77 12.68 9.85
C THR A 180 -16.57 13.63 9.87
N ILE A 181 -15.64 13.50 8.92
CA ILE A 181 -14.48 14.38 8.79
C ILE A 181 -14.90 15.84 8.61
N VAL A 182 -15.83 16.11 7.70
CA VAL A 182 -16.32 17.48 7.42
C VAL A 182 -17.00 18.09 8.65
N LYS A 183 -17.69 17.29 9.46
CA LYS A 183 -18.25 17.76 10.74
C LYS A 183 -17.16 18.20 11.72
N HIS A 184 -16.02 17.51 11.78
CA HIS A 184 -14.91 17.92 12.65
C HIS A 184 -14.20 19.19 12.15
N ALA A 185 -14.27 19.48 10.85
CA ALA A 185 -13.68 20.70 10.27
C ALA A 185 -14.27 22.00 10.86
N THR A 186 -15.52 21.98 11.33
CA THR A 186 -16.16 23.17 11.93
C THR A 186 -15.56 23.57 13.27
N ASN A 187 -14.92 22.63 13.98
CA ASN A 187 -14.17 22.89 15.21
C ASN A 187 -12.64 22.92 14.96
N GLY A 188 -12.22 23.01 13.70
CA GLY A 188 -10.83 22.92 13.31
C GLY A 188 -10.16 21.62 13.77
N PHE A 189 -10.88 20.51 13.79
CA PHE A 189 -10.34 19.18 14.16
C PHE A 189 -9.76 19.07 15.59
N LYS A 190 -9.97 20.06 16.46
CA LYS A 190 -9.36 20.12 17.81
C LYS A 190 -9.78 18.95 18.70
N ASP A 191 -10.97 18.42 18.48
CA ASP A 191 -11.52 17.26 19.19
C ASP A 191 -10.86 15.94 18.78
N ILE A 192 -10.46 15.83 17.51
CA ILE A 192 -9.83 14.64 16.94
C ILE A 192 -8.30 14.72 16.81
N ILE A 193 -7.68 15.83 17.19
CA ILE A 193 -6.21 15.95 17.17
C ILE A 193 -5.58 14.96 18.17
N GLY A 194 -4.64 14.17 17.68
CA GLY A 194 -3.91 13.17 18.43
C GLY A 194 -2.53 13.66 18.86
N ARG A 195 -1.59 12.70 18.98
CA ARG A 195 -0.21 12.98 19.37
C ARG A 195 0.54 13.71 18.26
N GLU A 196 1.44 14.63 18.64
CA GLU A 196 2.40 15.21 17.71
C GLU A 196 3.28 14.11 17.10
N ILE A 197 3.36 14.10 15.77
CA ILE A 197 4.20 13.19 14.98
C ILE A 197 5.53 13.86 14.68
N LYS A 198 5.48 15.07 14.10
CA LYS A 198 6.66 15.82 13.69
C LYS A 198 6.34 17.29 13.48
N THR A 199 7.38 18.11 13.55
CA THR A 199 7.33 19.53 13.20
C THR A 199 8.32 19.80 12.07
N VAL A 200 7.85 20.41 10.98
CA VAL A 200 8.68 20.79 9.82
C VAL A 200 8.33 22.22 9.43
N ASP A 201 9.34 23.09 9.43
CA ASP A 201 9.19 24.52 9.14
C ASP A 201 8.08 25.19 9.99
N ALA A 202 7.12 25.80 9.31
CA ALA A 202 5.98 26.49 9.89
C ALA A 202 4.79 25.56 10.20
N ILE A 203 4.92 24.23 10.04
CA ILE A 203 3.80 23.28 10.21
C ILE A 203 4.15 22.22 11.25
N THR A 204 3.23 21.98 12.17
CA THR A 204 3.27 20.82 13.07
C THR A 204 2.22 19.80 12.66
N TYR A 205 2.63 18.54 12.55
CA TYR A 205 1.80 17.41 12.15
C TYR A 205 1.44 16.56 13.35
N PHE A 206 0.17 16.19 13.41
CA PHE A 206 -0.40 15.35 14.46
C PHE A 206 -1.04 14.11 13.83
N GLY A 207 -1.04 13.01 14.58
CA GLY A 207 -1.93 11.89 14.30
C GLY A 207 -3.37 12.30 14.52
N SER A 208 -4.31 11.57 13.94
CA SER A 208 -5.74 11.73 14.21
C SER A 208 -6.23 10.66 15.16
N LYS A 209 -7.27 10.98 15.94
CA LYS A 209 -8.07 10.00 16.70
C LYS A 209 -9.09 9.28 15.81
N LEU A 210 -9.26 9.73 14.56
CA LEU A 210 -10.04 9.01 13.56
C LEU A 210 -9.17 7.92 12.94
N TYR A 211 -9.70 6.71 12.93
CA TYR A 211 -9.08 5.54 12.32
C TYR A 211 -9.88 5.16 11.08
N PRO A 212 -9.52 5.69 9.89
CA PRO A 212 -10.16 5.25 8.66
C PRO A 212 -9.81 3.79 8.40
N LYS A 213 -10.70 3.05 7.74
CA LYS A 213 -10.42 1.66 7.37
C LYS A 213 -9.42 1.50 6.22
N ALA A 214 -9.03 2.59 5.56
CA ALA A 214 -8.02 2.58 4.52
C ALA A 214 -7.16 3.83 4.61
N GLY A 215 -5.84 3.69 4.54
CA GLY A 215 -4.92 4.82 4.57
C GLY A 215 -4.74 5.44 5.95
N GLU A 216 -4.08 6.59 6.00
CA GLU A 216 -3.70 7.29 7.22
C GLU A 216 -4.30 8.70 7.25
N VAL A 217 -4.75 9.13 8.42
CA VAL A 217 -5.25 10.50 8.64
C VAL A 217 -4.29 11.26 9.53
N THR A 218 -3.83 12.40 9.02
CA THR A 218 -2.94 13.33 9.72
C THR A 218 -3.57 14.72 9.75
N ILE A 219 -3.26 15.49 10.79
CA ILE A 219 -3.72 16.87 10.93
C ILE A 219 -2.50 17.78 10.91
N GLY A 220 -2.47 18.71 9.96
CA GLY A 220 -1.48 19.77 9.87
C GLY A 220 -1.96 21.03 10.57
N VAL A 221 -1.09 21.65 11.36
CA VAL A 221 -1.35 22.94 12.01
C VAL A 221 -0.27 23.93 11.59
N GLU A 222 -0.66 24.99 10.91
CA GLU A 222 0.23 26.09 10.57
C GLU A 222 0.47 26.98 11.79
N LYS A 223 1.74 27.19 12.16
CA LYS A 223 2.14 27.90 13.39
C LYS A 223 1.78 29.39 13.37
N SER A 224 1.87 30.03 12.21
CA SER A 224 1.68 31.48 12.05
C SER A 224 0.22 31.88 12.14
N SER A 225 -0.67 31.12 11.50
CA SER A 225 -2.10 31.42 11.40
C SER A 225 -2.95 30.60 12.37
N ALA A 226 -2.37 29.57 13.00
CA ALA A 226 -3.09 28.51 13.69
C ALA A 226 -4.14 27.80 12.82
N SER A 227 -4.02 27.91 11.49
CA SER A 227 -4.89 27.25 10.52
C SER A 227 -4.66 25.75 10.53
N ARG A 228 -5.73 24.99 10.31
CA ARG A 228 -5.68 23.52 10.37
C ARG A 228 -6.27 22.89 9.13
N TRP A 229 -5.72 21.74 8.78
CA TRP A 229 -6.25 20.88 7.75
C TRP A 229 -6.01 19.43 8.12
N LEU A 230 -6.86 18.57 7.61
CA LEU A 230 -6.77 17.13 7.70
C LEU A 230 -6.38 16.57 6.34
N ALA A 231 -5.33 15.74 6.29
CA ALA A 231 -5.02 14.92 5.12
C ALA A 231 -5.33 13.47 5.42
N TRP A 232 -6.12 12.87 4.54
CA TRP A 232 -6.32 11.45 4.48
C TRP A 232 -5.56 10.91 3.26
N LYS A 233 -4.47 10.18 3.51
CA LYS A 233 -3.60 9.60 2.49
C LYS A 233 -3.88 8.13 2.34
N THR A 234 -4.18 7.69 1.13
CA THR A 234 -4.46 6.29 0.83
C THR A 234 -3.58 5.87 -0.36
N PRO A 235 -2.87 4.74 -0.29
CA PRO A 235 -2.16 4.20 -1.45
C PRO A 235 -3.11 4.09 -2.65
N LEU A 236 -2.67 4.50 -3.85
CA LEU A 236 -3.55 4.58 -5.02
C LEU A 236 -4.25 3.27 -5.30
N ALA A 237 -3.54 2.17 -5.15
CA ALA A 237 -4.07 0.86 -5.45
C ALA A 237 -5.17 0.38 -4.47
N LEU A 238 -5.26 0.99 -3.27
CA LEU A 238 -6.32 0.74 -2.29
C LEU A 238 -7.47 1.76 -2.38
N SER A 239 -7.29 2.82 -3.15
CA SER A 239 -8.16 4.00 -3.08
C SER A 239 -9.34 4.00 -4.06
N LYS A 240 -9.52 2.98 -4.90
CA LYS A 240 -10.51 3.01 -6.00
C LYS A 240 -11.94 3.33 -5.54
N LYS A 241 -12.41 2.70 -4.46
CA LYS A 241 -13.74 2.96 -3.91
C LYS A 241 -13.82 4.34 -3.25
N LEU A 242 -12.80 4.69 -2.47
CA LEU A 242 -12.69 6.01 -1.82
C LEU A 242 -12.66 7.15 -2.85
N GLN A 243 -11.99 6.97 -3.99
CA GLN A 243 -12.00 7.92 -5.10
C GLN A 243 -13.42 8.14 -5.63
N ALA A 244 -14.13 7.05 -5.97
CA ALA A 244 -15.48 7.12 -6.50
C ALA A 244 -16.45 7.78 -5.50
N ASP A 245 -16.34 7.43 -4.21
CA ASP A 245 -17.17 8.01 -3.16
C ASP A 245 -16.85 9.49 -2.93
N ALA A 246 -15.57 9.88 -2.95
CA ALA A 246 -15.18 11.28 -2.78
C ALA A 246 -15.60 12.14 -4.00
N GLU A 247 -15.51 11.62 -5.22
CA GLU A 247 -16.05 12.28 -6.42
C GLU A 247 -17.57 12.45 -6.34
N ALA A 248 -18.28 11.39 -5.93
CA ALA A 248 -19.73 11.44 -5.71
C ALA A 248 -20.10 12.43 -4.59
N TYR A 249 -19.32 12.44 -3.52
CA TYR A 249 -19.47 13.36 -2.39
C TYR A 249 -19.37 14.81 -2.86
N ILE A 250 -18.29 15.18 -3.58
CA ILE A 250 -18.10 16.53 -4.11
C ILE A 250 -19.30 16.95 -4.97
N LYS A 251 -19.73 16.06 -5.86
CA LYS A 251 -20.88 16.32 -6.74
C LYS A 251 -22.17 16.55 -5.94
N SER A 252 -22.40 15.76 -4.90
CA SER A 252 -23.61 15.87 -4.08
C SER A 252 -23.63 17.10 -3.16
N GLN A 253 -22.47 17.51 -2.62
CA GLN A 253 -22.40 18.55 -1.59
C GLN A 253 -22.12 19.94 -2.17
N TYR A 254 -21.38 20.03 -3.28
CA TYR A 254 -20.82 21.31 -3.73
C TYR A 254 -21.19 21.71 -5.16
N ALA A 255 -21.38 20.76 -6.09
CA ALA A 255 -21.46 21.08 -7.52
C ALA A 255 -22.64 22.00 -7.92
N ASP A 256 -23.78 21.89 -7.23
CA ASP A 256 -24.97 22.70 -7.52
C ASP A 256 -25.12 23.90 -6.57
N ASN A 257 -24.13 24.13 -5.69
CA ASN A 257 -24.17 25.22 -4.71
C ASN A 257 -23.35 26.43 -5.21
N PRO A 258 -24.00 27.60 -5.46
CA PRO A 258 -23.35 28.76 -6.08
C PRO A 258 -22.26 29.42 -5.21
N PHE A 259 -22.14 29.05 -3.94
CA PHE A 259 -21.08 29.55 -3.07
C PHE A 259 -19.74 28.85 -3.28
N TYR A 260 -19.74 27.69 -3.93
CA TYR A 260 -18.54 26.89 -4.12
C TYR A 260 -18.11 26.88 -5.59
N GLU A 261 -16.80 26.90 -5.81
CA GLU A 261 -16.19 26.63 -7.11
C GLU A 261 -15.52 25.26 -7.05
N VAL A 262 -15.86 24.38 -8.00
CA VAL A 262 -15.22 23.07 -8.16
C VAL A 262 -14.36 23.11 -9.41
N LYS A 263 -13.06 22.86 -9.25
CA LYS A 263 -12.09 22.92 -10.35
C LYS A 263 -11.17 21.71 -10.34
N THR A 264 -11.05 21.04 -11.49
CA THR A 264 -10.07 19.97 -11.71
C THR A 264 -8.88 20.50 -12.50
N THR A 265 -7.67 20.15 -12.05
CA THR A 265 -6.40 20.43 -12.72
C THR A 265 -5.63 19.13 -12.89
N GLU A 266 -4.93 19.00 -14.02
CA GLU A 266 -4.14 17.79 -14.33
C GLU A 266 -2.77 18.19 -14.88
N ASP A 267 -1.72 17.62 -14.29
CA ASP A 267 -0.33 17.73 -14.74
C ASP A 267 0.15 16.30 -15.04
N ALA A 268 -0.07 15.86 -16.28
CA ALA A 268 0.28 14.52 -16.73
C ALA A 268 1.79 14.23 -16.64
N ALA A 269 2.65 15.26 -16.76
CA ALA A 269 4.10 15.10 -16.66
C ALA A 269 4.54 14.76 -15.23
N LYS A 270 3.80 15.26 -14.23
CA LYS A 270 3.99 14.91 -12.81
C LYS A 270 3.05 13.80 -12.33
N GLY A 271 2.22 13.26 -13.23
CA GLY A 271 1.21 12.25 -12.93
C GLY A 271 0.22 12.69 -11.85
N MET A 272 -0.14 13.97 -11.84
CA MET A 272 -0.96 14.56 -10.78
C MET A 272 -2.30 15.03 -11.33
N LYS A 273 -3.40 14.67 -10.66
CA LYS A 273 -4.75 15.19 -10.93
C LYS A 273 -5.38 15.64 -9.62
N ILE A 274 -5.76 16.91 -9.52
CA ILE A 274 -6.34 17.50 -8.32
C ILE A 274 -7.72 18.07 -8.66
N THR A 275 -8.72 17.75 -7.85
CA THR A 275 -10.01 18.45 -7.85
C THR A 275 -10.16 19.21 -6.55
N SER A 276 -10.23 20.53 -6.63
CA SER A 276 -10.37 21.42 -5.49
C SER A 276 -11.77 22.01 -5.43
N VAL A 277 -12.32 22.09 -4.23
CA VAL A 277 -13.53 22.82 -3.89
C VAL A 277 -13.12 24.03 -3.08
N THR A 278 -13.50 25.22 -3.55
CA THR A 278 -13.16 26.48 -2.89
C THR A 278 -14.40 27.31 -2.59
N VAL A 279 -14.32 28.17 -1.57
CA VAL A 279 -15.28 29.24 -1.27
C VAL A 279 -14.52 30.55 -1.17
N LEU A 280 -14.90 31.57 -1.95
CA LEU A 280 -14.18 32.85 -2.00
C LEU A 280 -12.66 32.69 -2.25
N ASN A 281 -12.26 31.72 -3.07
CA ASN A 281 -10.87 31.31 -3.34
C ASN A 281 -10.12 30.61 -2.19
N TYR A 282 -10.78 30.28 -1.08
CA TYR A 282 -10.20 29.47 0.00
C TYR A 282 -10.57 28.00 -0.18
N PRO A 283 -9.61 27.06 -0.13
CA PRO A 283 -9.91 25.64 -0.25
C PRO A 283 -10.67 25.16 0.99
N VAL A 284 -11.70 24.33 0.76
CA VAL A 284 -12.48 23.68 1.83
C VAL A 284 -12.38 22.17 1.76
N PHE A 285 -12.22 21.62 0.55
CA PHE A 285 -12.10 20.19 0.31
C PHE A 285 -11.30 19.96 -0.98
N GLU A 286 -10.36 19.03 -0.99
CA GLU A 286 -9.66 18.63 -2.20
C GLU A 286 -9.50 17.12 -2.27
N ILE A 287 -9.49 16.60 -3.49
CA ILE A 287 -9.03 15.25 -3.79
C ILE A 287 -7.88 15.30 -4.77
N ALA A 288 -6.85 14.51 -4.55
CA ALA A 288 -5.68 14.45 -5.41
C ALA A 288 -5.28 13.01 -5.70
N THR A 289 -5.03 12.71 -6.97
CA THR A 289 -4.36 11.49 -7.42
C THR A 289 -2.94 11.87 -7.78
N ILE A 290 -1.96 11.25 -7.14
CA ILE A 290 -0.53 11.40 -7.44
C ILE A 290 -0.01 10.05 -7.92
N LYS A 291 0.54 10.00 -9.13
CA LYS A 291 1.04 8.79 -9.76
C LYS A 291 2.44 9.02 -10.30
N SER A 292 3.43 8.36 -9.73
CA SER A 292 4.79 8.39 -10.27
C SER A 292 5.00 7.21 -11.21
N ALA A 293 5.31 7.50 -12.49
CA ALA A 293 5.69 6.46 -13.45
C ALA A 293 7.10 5.89 -13.20
N LYS A 294 7.91 6.57 -12.38
CA LYS A 294 9.30 6.22 -12.09
C LYS A 294 9.49 5.50 -10.77
N ASP A 295 8.53 5.66 -9.86
CA ASP A 295 8.55 5.10 -8.52
C ASP A 295 7.15 4.56 -8.25
N LEU A 296 7.04 3.23 -8.07
CA LEU A 296 5.77 2.54 -7.85
C LEU A 296 5.43 2.38 -6.36
N SER A 297 6.23 2.97 -5.46
CA SER A 297 5.97 2.90 -4.03
C SER A 297 4.61 3.49 -3.66
N PRO A 298 3.99 3.00 -2.57
CA PRO A 298 2.77 3.58 -2.01
C PRO A 298 2.93 5.05 -1.63
N ASP A 299 4.15 5.50 -1.33
CA ASP A 299 4.43 6.91 -1.00
C ASP A 299 4.46 7.83 -2.22
N ALA A 300 4.92 7.31 -3.35
CA ALA A 300 4.94 8.03 -4.62
C ALA A 300 3.64 7.89 -5.43
N ASN A 301 2.73 7.01 -5.00
CA ASN A 301 1.46 6.72 -5.67
C ASN A 301 0.30 6.75 -4.67
N GLN A 302 -0.29 7.93 -4.46
CA GLN A 302 -1.30 8.16 -3.44
C GLN A 302 -2.56 8.80 -3.99
N PHE A 303 -3.70 8.43 -3.41
CA PHE A 303 -4.88 9.26 -3.37
C PHE A 303 -4.89 10.05 -2.07
N LEU A 304 -5.15 11.34 -2.14
CA LEU A 304 -5.26 12.22 -0.98
C LEU A 304 -6.64 12.85 -0.95
N ILE A 305 -7.21 12.94 0.24
CA ILE A 305 -8.33 13.82 0.56
C ILE A 305 -7.82 14.86 1.55
N MET A 306 -7.99 16.14 1.22
CA MET A 306 -7.67 17.26 2.09
C MET A 306 -8.97 17.92 2.53
N VAL A 307 -9.14 18.16 3.83
CA VAL A 307 -10.26 18.92 4.38
C VAL A 307 -9.71 20.04 5.23
N TYR A 308 -10.14 21.27 4.96
CA TYR A 308 -9.64 22.46 5.62
C TYR A 308 -10.60 22.88 6.73
N GLU A 309 -10.08 23.46 7.81
CA GLU A 309 -10.97 23.99 8.85
C GLU A 309 -11.89 25.07 8.28
N THR A 310 -13.16 25.01 8.65
CA THR A 310 -14.20 25.95 8.18
C THR A 310 -14.61 26.93 9.27
N SER A 311 -13.98 26.85 10.44
CA SER A 311 -14.16 27.86 11.48
C SER A 311 -13.67 29.21 10.96
N THR A 312 -14.53 30.22 11.01
CA THR A 312 -14.16 31.61 10.72
C THR A 312 -12.84 31.97 11.42
N PRO A 313 -11.87 32.57 10.72
CA PRO A 313 -10.67 33.12 11.36
C PRO A 313 -11.11 34.01 12.52
N LYS A 314 -10.56 33.77 13.71
CA LYS A 314 -10.75 34.67 14.85
C LYS A 314 -9.91 35.94 14.68
#